data_AF-A0A925GBR6-F1
#
_entry.id   AF-A0A925GBR6-F1
#
_cell.length_a   1.000
_cell.length_b   1.000
_cell.length_c   1.000
_cell.angle_alpha   90.00
_cell.angle_beta   90.00
_cell.angle_gamma   90.00
#
_symmetry.space_group_name_H-M   'P 1'
#
loop_
_entity.id
_entity.type
_entity.pdbx_description
1 polymer ?
#
loop_
_entity_poly.entity_id
_entity_poly.type
_entity_poly.pdbx_seq_one_letter_code
_entity_poly.pdbx_strand_id
1 'polypeptide(L)' 'MTVVNKIKIPNTETDKGQDWENPANPEKAEDNRDVEQLLRQKHEAERRKENLSDSDENQEAEENKQ' A
#
# COMPACT_ATOMS: atom_id res chain seq x y z
N MET A 1 -24.63 -11.55 55.83
CA MET A 1 -24.85 -12.42 54.66
C MET A 1 -25.23 -11.53 53.49
N THR A 2 -24.41 -11.46 52.44
CA THR A 2 -24.73 -10.68 51.24
C THR A 2 -25.59 -11.50 50.30
N VAL A 3 -26.80 -11.02 50.02
CA VAL A 3 -27.75 -11.70 49.12
C VAL A 3 -27.28 -11.44 47.69
N VAL A 4 -26.76 -12.47 47.02
CA VAL A 4 -26.30 -12.37 45.63
C VAL A 4 -27.53 -12.45 44.73
N ASN A 5 -28.01 -11.30 44.27
CA ASN A 5 -29.13 -11.25 43.34
C ASN A 5 -28.63 -11.62 41.94
N LYS A 6 -29.04 -12.79 41.42
CA LYS A 6 -28.64 -13.26 40.08
C LYS A 6 -29.49 -12.53 39.04
N ILE A 7 -28.94 -11.44 38.48
CA ILE A 7 -29.52 -10.76 37.33
C ILE A 7 -29.51 -11.75 36.15
N LYS A 8 -30.69 -12.20 35.72
CA LYS A 8 -30.85 -13.08 34.57
C LYS A 8 -30.91 -12.19 33.33
N ILE A 9 -29.77 -11.97 32.70
CA ILE A 9 -29.66 -11.21 31.46
C ILE A 9 -30.40 -12.02 30.38
N PRO A 10 -31.50 -11.52 29.79
CA PRO A 10 -32.12 -12.18 28.65
C PRO A 10 -31.11 -12.12 27.49
N ASN A 11 -30.72 -13.29 26.99
CA ASN A 11 -29.89 -13.42 25.81
C ASN A 11 -30.74 -13.07 24.58
N THR A 12 -30.97 -11.78 24.36
CA THR A 12 -31.59 -11.23 23.15
C THR A 12 -30.62 -10.27 22.49
N GLU A 13 -29.42 -10.77 22.23
CA GLU A 13 -28.56 -10.22 21.21
C GLU A 13 -28.44 -11.31 20.16
N THR A 14 -29.43 -11.39 19.26
CA THR A 14 -29.09 -11.76 17.88
C THR A 14 -28.27 -10.61 17.33
N ASP A 15 -27.03 -10.53 17.81
CA ASP A 15 -25.93 -9.96 17.07
C ASP A 15 -25.85 -10.87 15.85
N LYS A 16 -26.61 -10.52 14.81
CA LYS A 16 -26.39 -11.05 13.48
C LYS A 16 -25.10 -10.38 12.98
N GLY A 17 -24.02 -10.62 13.71
CA GLY A 17 -22.68 -10.30 13.30
C GLY A 17 -22.54 -10.85 11.91
N GLN A 18 -22.14 -10.00 10.99
CA GLN A 18 -21.90 -10.44 9.63
C GLN A 18 -20.78 -11.49 9.70
N ASP A 19 -21.12 -12.75 9.44
CA ASP A 19 -20.14 -13.83 9.33
C ASP A 19 -19.30 -13.53 8.08
N TRP A 20 -18.18 -12.84 8.28
CA TRP A 20 -17.21 -12.61 7.22
C TRP A 20 -16.48 -13.92 6.98
N GLU A 21 -16.66 -14.48 5.79
CA GLU A 21 -15.89 -15.65 5.35
C GLU A 21 -14.39 -15.31 5.35
N ASN A 22 -13.59 -16.18 5.99
CA ASN A 22 -12.15 -16.02 5.99
C ASN A 22 -11.63 -16.25 4.56
N PRO A 23 -10.81 -15.34 4.01
CA PRO A 23 -10.26 -15.52 2.67
C PRO A 23 -9.48 -16.84 2.59
N ALA A 24 -9.78 -17.65 1.57
CA ALA A 24 -9.24 -18.99 1.42
C ALA A 24 -7.71 -19.04 1.21
N ASN A 25 -7.09 -17.90 0.89
CA ASN A 25 -5.65 -17.81 0.67
C ASN A 25 -5.10 -16.45 1.11
N PRO A 26 -4.93 -16.21 2.43
CA PRO A 26 -4.44 -14.94 2.96
C PRO A 26 -2.97 -14.69 2.61
N GLU A 27 -2.21 -15.73 2.23
CA GLU A 27 -0.79 -15.62 1.87
C GLU A 27 -0.58 -15.01 0.48
N LYS A 28 -1.60 -15.04 -0.40
CA LYS A 28 -1.59 -14.42 -1.72
C LYS A 28 -2.25 -13.04 -1.72
N ALA A 29 -1.88 -12.21 -0.75
CA ALA A 29 -2.23 -10.79 -0.75
C ALA A 29 -1.35 -10.03 -1.75
N GLU A 30 -1.45 -10.38 -3.04
CA GLU A 30 -0.77 -9.63 -4.11
C GLU A 30 -1.55 -8.35 -4.39
N ASP A 31 -0.92 -7.19 -4.16
CA ASP A 31 -1.49 -5.90 -4.55
C ASP A 31 -1.17 -5.65 -6.03
N ASN A 32 -2.17 -5.76 -6.90
CA ASN A 32 -2.01 -5.49 -8.33
C ASN A 32 -1.48 -4.07 -8.62
N ARG A 33 -1.58 -3.15 -7.66
CA ARG A 33 -1.05 -1.79 -7.78
C ARG A 33 0.47 -1.72 -7.65
N ASP A 34 1.13 -2.75 -7.11
CA ASP A 34 2.58 -2.75 -6.95
C ASP A 34 3.31 -2.60 -8.29
N VAL A 35 2.78 -3.28 -9.33
CA VAL A 35 3.30 -3.17 -10.70
C VAL A 35 3.08 -1.78 -11.26
N GLU A 36 1.89 -1.19 -11.05
CA GLU A 36 1.57 0.17 -11.50
C GLU A 36 2.49 1.21 -10.84
N GLN A 37 2.75 1.07 -9.54
CA GLN A 37 3.62 1.97 -8.79
C GLN A 37 5.06 1.89 -9.30
N LEU A 38 5.56 0.68 -9.59
CA LEU A 38 6.89 0.49 -10.14
C LEU A 38 7.03 1.16 -11.51
N LEU A 39 6.03 0.99 -12.39
CA LEU A 39 6.01 1.65 -13.70
C LEU A 39 5.96 3.17 -13.59
N ARG A 40 5.20 3.70 -12.62
CA ARG A 40 5.12 5.13 -12.37
C ARG A 40 6.46 5.71 -11.91
N GLN A 41 7.17 5.00 -11.03
CA GLN A 41 8.52 5.39 -10.60
C GLN A 41 9.50 5.40 -11.77
N LYS A 42 9.46 4.37 -12.62
CA LYS A 42 10.29 4.30 -13.83
C LYS A 42 10.06 5.51 -14.74
N HIS A 43 8.80 5.79 -15.08
CA HIS A 43 8.47 6.93 -15.95
C HIS A 43 8.87 8.28 -15.36
N GLU A 44 8.66 8.46 -14.06
CA GLU A 44 9.07 9.69 -13.40
C GLU A 44 10.61 9.84 -13.37
N ALA A 45 11.35 8.74 -13.17
CA ALA A 45 12.81 8.74 -13.25
C ALA A 45 13.31 9.04 -14.66
N GLU A 46 12.67 8.51 -15.71
CA GLU A 46 12.96 8.82 -17.11
C GLU A 46 12.77 10.31 -17.39
N ARG A 47 11.63 10.89 -17.00
CA ARG A 47 11.38 12.34 -17.16
C ARG A 47 12.38 13.19 -16.39
N ARG A 48 12.73 12.79 -15.16
CA ARG A 48 13.77 13.50 -14.41
C ARG A 48 15.12 13.41 -15.10
N LYS A 49 15.48 12.23 -15.60
CA LYS A 49 16.72 12.02 -16.33
C LYS A 49 16.76 12.91 -17.56
N GLU A 50 15.74 12.88 -18.42
CA GLU A 50 15.66 13.70 -19.62
C GLU A 50 15.81 15.20 -19.31
N ASN A 51 15.09 15.70 -18.29
CA ASN A 51 15.18 17.10 -17.89
C ASN A 51 16.55 17.49 -17.28
N LEU A 52 17.30 16.54 -16.72
CA LEU A 52 18.59 16.79 -16.07
C LEU A 52 19.77 16.51 -17.03
N SER A 53 19.64 15.55 -17.94
CA SER A 53 20.70 15.12 -18.86
C SER A 53 20.95 16.11 -20.00
N ASP A 54 20.00 17.00 -20.30
CA ASP A 54 20.21 18.13 -21.23
C ASP A 54 21.34 19.08 -20.76
N SER A 55 21.71 19.03 -19.47
CA SER A 55 22.81 19.82 -18.91
C SER A 55 24.18 19.13 -18.99
N ASP A 56 24.20 17.79 -18.97
CA ASP A 56 25.45 17.01 -18.91
C ASP A 56 26.06 16.77 -20.31
N GLU A 57 25.24 16.58 -21.36
CA GLU A 57 25.74 16.37 -22.73
C GLU A 57 26.48 17.61 -23.30
N ASN A 58 26.19 18.81 -22.80
CA ASN A 58 26.90 20.04 -23.21
C ASN A 58 28.18 20.31 -22.41
N GLN A 59 28.38 19.70 -21.23
CA GLN A 59 29.59 19.93 -20.42
C GLN A 59 30.72 18.96 -20.77
N GLU A 60 30.40 17.71 -21.07
CA GLU A 60 31.40 16.68 -21.41
C GLU A 60 32.06 16.94 -22.79
N ALA A 61 31.37 17.65 -23.68
CA ALA A 61 31.88 18.09 -24.98
C ALA A 61 32.82 19.33 -24.91
N GLU A 62 32.77 20.09 -23.81
CA GLU A 62 33.52 21.35 -23.64
C GLU A 62 34.81 21.14 -22.81
N GLU A 63 34.82 20.21 -21.84
CA GLU A 63 36.03 19.86 -21.08
C GLU A 63 37.08 19.06 -21.87
N ASN A 64 36.71 18.43 -22.99
CA ASN A 64 37.66 17.69 -23.84
C ASN A 64 38.35 18.56 -24.92
N LYS A 65 38.24 19.90 -24.80
CA LYS A 65 38.83 20.88 -25.73
C LYS A 65 39.84 21.85 -25.08
N GLN A 66 40.21 21.68 -23.82
CA GLN A 66 41.23 22.51 -23.15
C GLN A 66 42.56 21.81 -22.94
#